data_AF-A0A0Q9CXD9-F1
#
_entry.id   AF-A0A0Q9CXD9-F1
#
_cell.length_a   1.000
_cell.length_b   1.000
_cell.length_c   1.000
_cell.angle_alpha   90.00
_cell.angle_beta   90.00
_cell.angle_gamma   90.00
#
_symmetry.space_group_name_H-M   'P 1'
#
loop_
_entity.id
_entity.type
_entity.pdbx_description
1 polymer ?
#
loop_
_entity_poly.entity_id
_entity_poly.type
_entity_poly.pdbx_seq_one_letter_code
_entity_poly.pdbx_strand_id
1 'polypeptide(L)'
;MSFFAILFALLIEQARPLARSNPIHAGLRAWALSVSRNFDAGKPHHGWVAWSLAVLVPALVTLAIHWLLLWGLGWPFAVLWSVAVLYITLGFRQFSHHFTGIRDALEEGDEDAARERLAHWQQVDVGALPRSEIVRHVIEYSVLAAHRHVFGVLAWFSVLAALGLGPTGAVLYRLAEFVSRYWHYKQRAGAQPASASLQQASAQAWTAIDWLPARLTALSFAVVGSFEEAIEGWRFHAQRFPNDNDGVVLAATAGAINVRLGGEALKARTELHTPQGLEIDADMGDSDSTPGREPEVGHLRSVVGLVWRSVVVWMLLLALLTLARLLG
;
A
#
# COMPACT_ATOMS: atom_id res chain seq x y z
N MET A 1 -13.62 19.95 3.87
CA MET A 1 -13.09 19.75 2.51
C MET A 1 -12.52 18.34 2.31
N SER A 2 -11.59 17.88 3.17
CA SER A 2 -10.90 16.59 3.03
C SER A 2 -11.81 15.36 3.10
N PHE A 3 -12.79 15.32 4.02
CA PHE A 3 -13.75 14.21 4.13
C PHE A 3 -14.54 13.98 2.83
N PHE A 4 -15.12 15.04 2.26
CA PHE A 4 -15.87 14.95 1.01
C PHE A 4 -14.98 14.49 -0.14
N ALA A 5 -13.72 14.94 -0.19
CA ALA A 5 -12.79 14.49 -1.23
C ALA A 5 -12.54 12.98 -1.16
N ILE A 6 -12.34 12.44 0.06
CA ILE A 6 -12.15 11.01 0.30
C ILE A 6 -13.43 10.22 -0.02
N LEU A 7 -14.58 10.69 0.45
CA LEU A 7 -15.87 10.04 0.20
C LEU A 7 -16.15 9.92 -1.30
N PHE A 8 -16.00 11.03 -2.05
CA PHE A 8 -16.22 11.01 -3.49
C PHE A 8 -15.19 10.17 -4.22
N ALA A 9 -13.91 10.21 -3.84
CA ALA A 9 -12.89 9.36 -4.46
C ALA A 9 -13.21 7.86 -4.28
N LEU A 10 -13.60 7.44 -3.07
CA LEU A 10 -14.00 6.05 -2.80
C LEU A 10 -15.27 5.65 -3.58
N LEU A 11 -16.27 6.53 -3.66
CA LEU A 11 -17.49 6.27 -4.43
C LEU A 11 -17.20 6.14 -5.94
N ILE A 12 -16.34 7.01 -6.48
CA ILE A 12 -15.94 6.95 -7.89
C ILE A 12 -15.15 5.66 -8.15
N GLU A 13 -14.24 5.28 -7.25
CA GLU A 13 -13.48 4.04 -7.39
C GLU A 13 -14.38 2.79 -7.33
N GLN A 14 -15.43 2.80 -6.52
CA GLN A 14 -16.46 1.75 -6.50
C GLN A 14 -17.26 1.71 -7.81
N ALA A 15 -17.59 2.86 -8.41
CA ALA A 15 -18.35 2.94 -9.64
C ALA A 15 -17.51 2.61 -10.89
N ARG A 16 -16.27 3.10 -10.96
CA ARG A 16 -15.34 2.88 -12.06
C ARG A 16 -13.92 2.66 -11.51
N PRO A 17 -13.43 1.41 -11.45
CA PRO A 17 -12.02 1.19 -11.15
C PRO A 17 -11.14 1.84 -12.21
N LEU A 18 -10.03 2.43 -11.76
CA LEU A 18 -8.97 2.87 -12.67
C LEU A 18 -8.40 1.68 -13.43
N ALA A 19 -8.29 1.85 -14.74
CA ALA A 19 -7.60 0.89 -15.60
C ALA A 19 -6.12 0.77 -15.18
N ARG A 20 -5.58 -0.45 -15.25
CA ARG A 20 -4.18 -0.77 -14.92
C ARG A 20 -3.17 0.10 -15.69
N SER A 21 -3.51 0.47 -16.93
CA SER A 21 -2.73 1.36 -17.80
C SER A 21 -3.21 2.80 -17.72
N ASN A 22 -2.76 3.53 -16.70
CA ASN A 22 -3.00 4.98 -16.62
C ASN A 22 -1.78 5.75 -17.19
N PRO A 23 -1.97 6.69 -18.15
CA PRO A 23 -0.88 7.53 -18.65
C PRO A 23 -0.17 8.32 -17.55
N ILE A 24 -0.87 8.65 -16.45
CA ILE A 24 -0.28 9.36 -15.31
C ILE A 24 0.74 8.46 -14.59
N HIS A 25 0.40 7.19 -14.34
CA HIS A 25 1.35 6.23 -13.76
C HIS A 25 2.54 5.96 -14.69
N ALA A 26 2.31 5.91 -16.01
CA ALA A 26 3.39 5.79 -16.98
C ALA A 26 4.31 7.02 -16.96
N GLY A 27 3.75 8.24 -16.86
CA GLY A 27 4.50 9.48 -16.72
C GLY A 27 5.32 9.54 -15.44
N LEU A 28 4.74 9.19 -14.29
CA LEU A 28 5.45 9.13 -13.00
C LEU A 28 6.57 8.08 -13.00
N ARG A 29 6.36 6.94 -13.65
CA ARG A 29 7.41 5.93 -13.86
C ARG A 29 8.54 6.47 -14.74
N ALA A 30 8.20 7.11 -15.85
CA ALA A 30 9.19 7.74 -16.73
C ALA A 30 9.97 8.85 -16.02
N TRP A 31 9.31 9.62 -15.14
CA TRP A 31 9.95 10.60 -14.28
C TRP A 31 10.95 9.95 -13.32
N ALA A 32 10.53 8.93 -12.55
CA ALA A 32 11.42 8.24 -11.62
C ALA A 32 12.64 7.60 -12.34
N LEU A 33 12.44 7.06 -13.54
CA LEU A 33 13.52 6.55 -14.39
C LEU A 33 14.47 7.66 -14.85
N SER A 34 13.93 8.79 -15.30
CA SER A 34 14.73 9.95 -15.71
C SER A 34 15.57 10.47 -14.55
N VAL A 35 14.97 10.58 -13.36
CA VAL A 35 15.68 11.05 -12.16
C VAL A 35 16.81 10.09 -11.77
N SER A 36 16.53 8.78 -11.71
CA SER A 36 17.56 7.79 -11.43
C SER A 36 18.70 7.85 -12.46
N ARG A 37 18.39 7.90 -13.76
CA ARG A 37 19.41 7.93 -14.81
C ARG A 37 20.31 9.19 -14.75
N ASN A 38 19.78 10.34 -14.37
CA ASN A 38 20.50 11.61 -14.45
C ASN A 38 21.16 12.02 -13.12
N PHE A 39 20.60 11.62 -11.98
CA PHE A 39 21.05 12.10 -10.66
C PHE A 39 21.65 10.99 -9.78
N ASP A 40 21.50 9.72 -10.14
CA ASP A 40 22.12 8.61 -9.41
C ASP A 40 23.56 8.34 -9.89
N ALA A 41 24.52 9.06 -9.30
CA ALA A 41 25.94 8.85 -9.54
C ALA A 41 26.59 7.85 -8.55
N GLY A 42 25.78 7.06 -7.81
CA GLY A 42 26.28 5.95 -6.97
C GLY A 42 26.89 6.31 -5.62
N LYS A 43 26.90 7.58 -5.22
CA LYS A 43 27.32 8.01 -3.86
C LYS A 43 26.11 8.19 -2.93
N PRO A 44 26.26 8.04 -1.61
CA PRO A 44 25.17 8.18 -0.64
C PRO A 44 24.34 9.46 -0.78
N HIS A 45 25.00 10.62 -0.97
CA HIS A 45 24.31 11.90 -1.15
C HIS A 45 23.48 11.94 -2.45
N HIS A 46 23.99 11.36 -3.53
CA HIS A 46 23.27 11.30 -4.81
C HIS A 46 22.03 10.41 -4.71
N GLY A 47 22.08 9.34 -3.91
CA GLY A 47 20.91 8.52 -3.60
C GLY A 47 19.77 9.32 -2.96
N TRP A 48 20.07 10.12 -1.93
CA TRP A 48 19.07 10.98 -1.30
C TRP A 48 18.55 12.08 -2.23
N VAL A 49 19.42 12.71 -3.03
CA VAL A 49 19.01 13.73 -4.01
C VAL A 49 18.08 13.14 -5.06
N ALA A 50 18.44 11.99 -5.65
CA ALA A 50 17.61 11.31 -6.64
C ALA A 50 16.27 10.86 -6.04
N TRP A 51 16.26 10.33 -4.81
CA TRP A 51 15.00 9.99 -4.12
C TRP A 51 14.12 11.24 -3.89
N SER A 52 14.70 12.33 -3.37
CA SER A 52 13.98 13.58 -3.13
C SER A 52 13.41 14.16 -4.42
N LEU A 53 14.17 14.15 -5.53
CA LEU A 53 13.67 14.61 -6.82
C LEU A 53 12.56 13.72 -7.38
N ALA A 54 12.66 12.40 -7.21
CA ALA A 54 11.65 11.47 -7.69
C ALA A 54 10.32 11.61 -6.96
N VAL A 55 10.35 11.81 -5.63
CA VAL A 55 9.15 11.83 -4.77
C VAL A 55 8.64 13.23 -4.49
N LEU A 56 9.51 14.16 -4.07
CA LEU A 56 9.08 15.48 -3.60
C LEU A 56 8.69 16.41 -4.75
N VAL A 57 9.30 16.31 -5.94
CA VAL A 57 8.95 17.20 -7.06
C VAL A 57 7.50 16.99 -7.51
N PRO A 58 7.02 15.77 -7.82
CA PRO A 58 5.60 15.58 -8.17
C PRO A 58 4.64 15.94 -7.03
N ALA A 59 5.05 15.71 -5.77
CA ALA A 59 4.28 16.11 -4.60
C ALA A 59 4.13 17.65 -4.51
N LEU A 60 5.23 18.40 -4.68
CA LEU A 60 5.22 19.86 -4.68
C LEU A 60 4.45 20.45 -5.88
N VAL A 61 4.51 19.82 -7.06
CA VAL A 61 3.68 20.22 -8.21
C VAL A 61 2.20 20.05 -7.88
N THR A 62 1.84 18.94 -7.24
CA THR A 62 0.47 18.68 -6.79
C THR A 62 -0.01 19.72 -5.78
N LEU A 63 0.86 20.15 -4.87
CA LEU A 63 0.61 21.23 -3.92
C LEU A 63 0.41 22.58 -4.61
N ALA A 64 1.29 22.91 -5.56
CA ALA A 64 1.24 24.17 -6.29
C ALA A 64 -0.07 24.30 -7.08
N ILE A 65 -0.50 23.23 -7.76
CA ILE A 65 -1.79 23.20 -8.45
C ILE A 65 -2.95 23.36 -7.45
N HIS A 66 -2.87 22.70 -6.29
CA HIS A 66 -3.89 22.83 -5.26
C HIS A 66 -4.06 24.27 -4.76
N TRP A 67 -2.95 24.96 -4.44
CA TRP A 67 -3.00 26.36 -4.01
C TRP A 67 -3.41 27.32 -5.13
N LEU A 68 -2.95 27.08 -6.36
CA LEU A 68 -3.38 27.87 -7.52
C LEU A 68 -4.90 27.79 -7.72
N LEU A 69 -5.48 26.59 -7.63
CA LEU A 69 -6.92 26.40 -7.73
C LEU A 69 -7.66 27.02 -6.54
N LEU A 70 -7.13 26.87 -5.32
CA LEU A 70 -7.73 27.41 -4.11
C LEU A 70 -7.80 28.93 -4.12
N TRP A 71 -6.70 29.60 -4.49
CA TRP A 71 -6.60 31.06 -4.49
C TRP A 71 -7.15 31.70 -5.78
N GLY A 72 -7.10 30.99 -6.91
CA GLY A 72 -7.57 31.50 -8.21
C GLY A 72 -9.06 31.26 -8.46
N LEU A 73 -9.53 30.01 -8.35
CA LEU A 73 -10.90 29.60 -8.69
C LEU A 73 -11.77 29.31 -7.47
N GLY A 74 -11.17 29.20 -6.28
CA GLY A 74 -11.85 28.98 -5.01
C GLY A 74 -11.85 27.52 -4.55
N TRP A 75 -12.41 27.32 -3.36
CA TRP A 75 -12.36 26.04 -2.65
C TRP A 75 -13.02 24.85 -3.38
N PRO A 76 -14.09 24.98 -4.20
CA PRO A 76 -14.70 23.81 -4.86
C PRO A 76 -13.75 23.15 -5.86
N PHE A 77 -12.97 23.93 -6.60
CA PHE A 77 -11.98 23.42 -7.54
C PHE A 77 -10.80 22.76 -6.82
N ALA A 78 -10.39 23.29 -5.67
CA ALA A 78 -9.38 22.67 -4.82
C ALA A 78 -9.84 21.31 -4.25
N VAL A 79 -11.13 21.16 -3.95
CA VAL A 79 -11.76 19.88 -3.58
C VAL A 79 -11.78 18.92 -4.76
N LEU A 80 -12.21 19.37 -5.94
CA LEU A 80 -12.24 18.54 -7.15
C LEU A 80 -10.84 18.03 -7.52
N TRP A 81 -9.81 18.86 -7.39
CA TRP A 81 -8.42 18.45 -7.56
C TRP A 81 -8.01 17.39 -6.54
N SER A 82 -8.38 17.58 -5.27
CA SER A 82 -8.11 16.58 -4.22
C SER A 82 -8.80 15.24 -4.51
N VAL A 83 -10.05 15.27 -4.99
CA VAL A 83 -10.77 14.06 -5.43
C VAL A 83 -10.03 13.38 -6.57
N ALA A 84 -9.60 14.13 -7.58
CA ALA A 84 -8.89 13.58 -8.74
C ALA A 84 -7.55 12.94 -8.33
N VAL A 85 -6.77 13.61 -7.49
CA VAL A 85 -5.50 13.07 -6.97
C VAL A 85 -5.75 11.82 -6.15
N LEU A 86 -6.69 11.85 -5.20
CA LEU A 86 -7.04 10.69 -4.39
C LEU A 86 -7.47 9.52 -5.27
N TYR A 87 -8.36 9.76 -6.23
CA TYR A 87 -8.81 8.75 -7.17
C TYR A 87 -7.63 8.10 -7.89
N ILE A 88 -6.66 8.86 -8.39
CA ILE A 88 -5.45 8.33 -9.06
C ILE A 88 -4.52 7.57 -8.11
N THR A 89 -4.42 8.00 -6.85
CA THR A 89 -3.50 7.40 -5.87
C THR A 89 -4.07 6.18 -5.15
N LEU A 90 -5.40 6.11 -5.01
CA LEU A 90 -6.09 4.95 -4.46
C LEU A 90 -6.14 3.83 -5.51
N GLY A 91 -5.92 2.59 -5.07
CA GLY A 91 -5.87 1.41 -5.94
C GLY A 91 -6.58 0.19 -5.36
N PHE A 92 -7.63 0.42 -4.56
CA PHE A 92 -8.41 -0.60 -3.86
C PHE A 92 -8.91 -1.73 -4.78
N ARG A 93 -9.38 -1.38 -5.99
CA ARG A 93 -9.98 -2.37 -6.90
C ARG A 93 -8.98 -3.13 -7.75
N GLN A 94 -7.73 -2.66 -7.84
CA GLN A 94 -6.67 -3.31 -8.64
C GLN A 94 -6.30 -4.69 -8.07
N PHE A 95 -6.19 -4.82 -6.74
CA PHE A 95 -5.87 -6.10 -6.08
C PHE A 95 -7.11 -6.95 -5.76
N SER A 96 -8.28 -6.33 -5.57
CA SER A 96 -9.51 -7.05 -5.18
C SER A 96 -9.92 -8.14 -6.19
N HIS A 97 -9.68 -7.94 -7.49
CA HIS A 97 -10.03 -8.94 -8.51
C HIS A 97 -9.20 -10.22 -8.39
N HIS A 98 -7.91 -10.10 -8.06
CA HIS A 98 -7.03 -11.25 -7.82
C HIS A 98 -7.48 -12.02 -6.58
N PHE A 99 -7.77 -11.30 -5.50
CA PHE A 99 -8.30 -11.89 -4.28
C PHE A 99 -9.60 -12.67 -4.53
N THR A 100 -10.58 -12.07 -5.22
CA THR A 100 -11.85 -12.73 -5.54
C THR A 100 -11.63 -13.98 -6.38
N GLY A 101 -10.83 -13.90 -7.45
CA GLY A 101 -10.57 -15.05 -8.31
C GLY A 101 -9.87 -16.23 -7.60
N ILE A 102 -8.96 -15.94 -6.66
CA ILE A 102 -8.30 -17.00 -5.86
C ILE A 102 -9.25 -17.57 -4.81
N ARG A 103 -10.02 -16.72 -4.13
CA ARG A 103 -11.03 -17.15 -3.15
C ARG A 103 -12.05 -18.07 -3.80
N ASP A 104 -12.61 -17.68 -4.94
CA ASP A 104 -13.66 -18.44 -5.62
C ASP A 104 -13.12 -19.83 -6.04
N ALA A 105 -11.89 -19.89 -6.58
CA ALA A 105 -11.22 -21.16 -6.88
C ALA A 105 -11.03 -22.06 -5.63
N LEU A 106 -10.65 -21.47 -4.49
CA LEU A 106 -10.49 -22.19 -3.22
C LEU A 106 -11.82 -22.64 -2.60
N GLU A 107 -12.91 -21.93 -2.85
CA GLU A 107 -14.28 -22.30 -2.44
C GLU A 107 -14.83 -23.43 -3.31
N GLU A 108 -14.49 -23.46 -4.61
CA GLU A 108 -14.84 -24.52 -5.56
C GLU A 108 -13.96 -25.79 -5.40
N GLY A 109 -12.87 -25.71 -4.64
CA GLY A 109 -11.94 -26.82 -4.41
C GLY A 109 -10.89 -27.00 -5.51
N ASP A 110 -10.77 -26.05 -6.43
CA ASP A 110 -9.76 -26.03 -7.50
C ASP A 110 -8.47 -25.34 -7.02
N GLU A 111 -7.63 -26.10 -6.31
CA GLU A 111 -6.37 -25.60 -5.77
C GLU A 111 -5.34 -25.27 -6.87
N ASP A 112 -5.37 -26.00 -7.99
CA ASP A 112 -4.45 -25.78 -9.11
C ASP A 112 -4.69 -24.39 -9.73
N ALA A 113 -5.95 -24.07 -9.99
CA ALA A 113 -6.32 -22.77 -10.52
C ALA A 113 -6.15 -21.64 -9.49
N ALA A 114 -6.21 -21.94 -8.19
CA ALA A 114 -5.86 -20.98 -7.14
C ALA A 114 -4.34 -20.68 -7.11
N ARG A 115 -3.50 -21.73 -7.24
CA ARG A 115 -2.03 -21.59 -7.33
C ARG A 115 -1.61 -20.81 -8.56
N GLU A 116 -2.20 -21.09 -9.72
CA GLU A 116 -1.90 -20.36 -10.96
C GLU A 116 -2.26 -18.87 -10.83
N ARG A 117 -3.44 -18.56 -10.28
CA ARG A 117 -3.86 -17.17 -10.05
C ARG A 117 -2.98 -16.46 -9.02
N LEU A 118 -2.56 -17.15 -7.95
CA LEU A 118 -1.62 -16.60 -6.97
C LEU A 118 -0.26 -16.35 -7.61
N ALA A 119 0.28 -17.30 -8.37
CA ALA A 119 1.53 -17.17 -9.11
C ALA A 119 1.50 -15.99 -10.08
N HIS A 120 0.40 -15.83 -10.81
CA HIS A 120 0.21 -14.70 -11.71
C HIS A 120 0.09 -13.37 -10.97
N TRP A 121 -0.61 -13.32 -9.84
CA TRP A 121 -0.71 -12.10 -9.05
C TRP A 121 0.66 -11.70 -8.49
N GLN A 122 1.38 -12.66 -7.92
CA GLN A 122 2.65 -12.45 -7.23
C GLN A 122 3.88 -12.41 -8.16
N GLN A 123 3.74 -12.83 -9.41
CA GLN A 123 4.86 -13.02 -10.35
C GLN A 123 5.95 -13.95 -9.76
N VAL A 124 5.53 -15.00 -9.05
CA VAL A 124 6.40 -15.98 -8.39
C VAL A 124 6.15 -17.39 -8.90
N ASP A 125 7.14 -18.26 -8.74
CA ASP A 125 6.93 -19.69 -8.96
C ASP A 125 6.26 -20.29 -7.74
N VAL A 126 4.95 -20.44 -7.84
CA VAL A 126 4.18 -21.25 -6.91
C VAL A 126 4.41 -22.71 -7.29
N GLY A 127 5.29 -23.38 -6.56
CA GLY A 127 5.44 -24.84 -6.65
C GLY A 127 4.21 -25.57 -6.08
N ALA A 128 4.41 -26.78 -5.55
CA ALA A 128 3.36 -27.50 -4.82
C ALA A 128 3.13 -26.87 -3.43
N LEU A 129 2.45 -25.72 -3.39
CA LEU A 129 2.01 -25.11 -2.13
C LEU A 129 0.76 -25.83 -1.62
N PRO A 130 0.73 -26.23 -0.33
CA PRO A 130 -0.48 -26.75 0.29
C PRO A 130 -1.54 -25.65 0.41
N ARG A 131 -2.81 -26.06 0.49
CA ARG A 131 -3.96 -25.15 0.54
C ARG A 131 -3.86 -24.05 1.60
N SER A 132 -3.43 -24.39 2.81
CA SER A 132 -3.30 -23.43 3.91
C SER A 132 -2.25 -22.36 3.62
N GLU A 133 -1.15 -22.71 2.95
CA GLU A 133 -0.13 -21.76 2.52
C GLU A 133 -0.66 -20.83 1.42
N ILE A 134 -1.48 -21.31 0.48
CA ILE A 134 -2.15 -20.44 -0.50
C ILE A 134 -3.01 -19.40 0.23
N VAL A 135 -3.84 -19.85 1.18
CA VAL A 135 -4.69 -18.96 1.98
C VAL A 135 -3.84 -17.95 2.76
N ARG A 136 -2.75 -18.38 3.40
CA ARG A 136 -1.83 -17.51 4.15
C ARG A 136 -1.35 -16.35 3.29
N HIS A 137 -0.75 -16.66 2.16
CA HIS A 137 -0.18 -15.69 1.24
C HIS A 137 -1.25 -14.73 0.71
N VAL A 138 -2.42 -15.25 0.31
CA VAL A 138 -3.54 -14.42 -0.14
C VAL A 138 -3.95 -13.42 0.95
N ILE A 139 -4.01 -13.83 2.22
CA ILE A 139 -4.32 -12.93 3.34
C ILE A 139 -3.25 -11.85 3.49
N GLU A 140 -1.97 -12.26 3.57
CA GLU A 140 -0.83 -11.35 3.76
C GLU A 140 -0.79 -10.28 2.67
N TYR A 141 -0.84 -10.69 1.40
CA TYR A 141 -0.80 -9.77 0.28
C TYR A 141 -2.02 -8.87 0.22
N SER A 142 -3.21 -9.39 0.49
CA SER A 142 -4.44 -8.58 0.44
C SER A 142 -4.43 -7.49 1.50
N VAL A 143 -3.94 -7.81 2.69
CA VAL A 143 -3.91 -6.87 3.80
C VAL A 143 -2.81 -5.82 3.60
N LEU A 144 -1.62 -6.22 3.15
CA LEU A 144 -0.57 -5.26 2.79
C LEU A 144 -1.03 -4.38 1.61
N ALA A 145 -1.69 -4.95 0.61
CA ALA A 145 -2.24 -4.18 -0.50
C ALA A 145 -3.29 -3.18 -0.02
N ALA A 146 -4.22 -3.59 0.85
CA ALA A 146 -5.21 -2.68 1.47
C ALA A 146 -4.53 -1.58 2.29
N HIS A 147 -3.49 -1.92 3.06
CA HIS A 147 -2.69 -0.97 3.80
C HIS A 147 -2.07 0.08 2.87
N ARG A 148 -1.28 -0.32 1.88
CA ARG A 148 -0.53 0.60 1.01
C ARG A 148 -1.42 1.37 0.03
N HIS A 149 -2.51 0.78 -0.46
CA HIS A 149 -3.36 1.42 -1.47
C HIS A 149 -4.49 2.25 -0.87
N VAL A 150 -4.86 2.02 0.39
CA VAL A 150 -5.96 2.74 1.05
C VAL A 150 -5.50 3.41 2.32
N PHE A 151 -5.19 2.65 3.37
CA PHE A 151 -4.95 3.21 4.70
C PHE A 151 -3.73 4.14 4.74
N GLY A 152 -2.66 3.79 4.05
CA GLY A 152 -1.45 4.58 3.86
C GLY A 152 -1.69 5.93 3.20
N VAL A 153 -2.40 5.90 2.07
CA VAL A 153 -2.80 7.08 1.31
C VAL A 153 -3.72 7.98 2.15
N LEU A 154 -4.73 7.39 2.80
CA LEU A 154 -5.67 8.13 3.65
C LEU A 154 -4.98 8.76 4.86
N ALA A 155 -4.02 8.07 5.49
CA ALA A 155 -3.25 8.59 6.62
C ALA A 155 -2.50 9.88 6.24
N TRP A 156 -1.65 9.81 5.22
CA TRP A 156 -0.82 10.95 4.82
C TRP A 156 -1.63 12.06 4.15
N PHE A 157 -2.67 11.73 3.38
CA PHE A 157 -3.60 12.74 2.89
C PHE A 157 -4.26 13.49 4.05
N SER A 158 -4.75 12.78 5.07
CA SER A 158 -5.44 13.41 6.20
C SER A 158 -4.51 14.28 7.05
N VAL A 159 -3.30 13.80 7.33
CA VAL A 159 -2.27 14.54 8.09
C VAL A 159 -1.83 15.79 7.33
N LEU A 160 -1.48 15.68 6.04
CA LEU A 160 -1.03 16.85 5.27
C LEU A 160 -2.17 17.81 4.94
N ALA A 161 -3.39 17.30 4.69
CA ALA A 161 -4.55 18.16 4.50
C ALA A 161 -4.89 18.93 5.79
N ALA A 162 -4.67 18.34 6.97
CA ALA A 162 -4.83 19.04 8.25
C ALA A 162 -3.87 20.23 8.38
N LEU A 163 -2.67 20.14 7.80
CA LEU A 163 -1.65 21.20 7.76
C LEU A 163 -1.81 22.19 6.59
N GLY A 164 -2.88 22.07 5.79
CA GLY A 164 -3.09 22.92 4.61
C GLY A 164 -2.22 22.56 3.40
N LEU A 165 -1.51 21.43 3.47
CA LEU A 165 -0.68 20.88 2.39
C LEU A 165 -1.50 20.00 1.41
N GLY A 166 -2.82 19.97 1.56
CA GLY A 166 -3.76 19.44 0.57
C GLY A 166 -3.48 18.00 0.12
N PRO A 167 -3.66 17.68 -1.17
CA PRO A 167 -3.56 16.32 -1.70
C PRO A 167 -2.12 15.78 -1.83
N THR A 168 -1.12 16.57 -1.46
CA THR A 168 0.31 16.24 -1.53
C THR A 168 0.66 14.95 -0.80
N GLY A 169 0.00 14.67 0.32
CA GLY A 169 0.30 13.49 1.15
C GLY A 169 0.01 12.18 0.43
N ALA A 170 -1.04 12.14 -0.38
CA ALA A 170 -1.39 10.97 -1.17
C ALA A 170 -0.32 10.65 -2.22
N VAL A 171 0.17 11.68 -2.93
CA VAL A 171 1.21 11.55 -3.96
C VAL A 171 2.55 11.16 -3.33
N LEU A 172 2.92 11.81 -2.22
CA LEU A 172 4.16 11.51 -1.49
C LEU A 172 4.20 10.04 -1.06
N TYR A 173 3.14 9.56 -0.41
CA TYR A 173 3.09 8.18 0.06
C TYR A 173 3.16 7.18 -1.10
N ARG A 174 2.35 7.40 -2.15
CA ARG A 174 2.29 6.50 -3.30
C ARG A 174 3.60 6.45 -4.09
N LEU A 175 4.28 7.60 -4.24
CA LEU A 175 5.57 7.63 -4.92
C LEU A 175 6.69 7.03 -4.07
N ALA A 176 6.71 7.28 -2.76
CA ALA A 176 7.68 6.66 -1.85
C ALA A 176 7.56 5.13 -1.86
N GLU A 177 6.32 4.62 -1.82
CA GLU A 177 6.00 3.20 -1.93
C GLU A 177 6.46 2.61 -3.26
N PHE A 178 6.17 3.31 -4.36
CA PHE A 178 6.53 2.85 -5.69
C PHE A 178 8.05 2.81 -5.90
N VAL A 179 8.78 3.90 -5.60
CA VAL A 179 10.21 3.99 -5.91
C VAL A 179 11.05 3.04 -5.08
N SER A 180 10.66 2.78 -3.82
CA SER A 180 11.37 1.80 -2.97
C SER A 180 11.33 0.41 -3.59
N ARG A 181 10.17 -0.02 -4.10
CA ARG A 181 10.03 -1.31 -4.78
C ARG A 181 10.64 -1.32 -6.17
N TYR A 182 10.41 -0.27 -6.95
CA TYR A 182 10.84 -0.18 -8.34
C TYR A 182 12.36 -0.26 -8.49
N TRP A 183 13.11 0.42 -7.62
CA TRP A 183 14.57 0.42 -7.67
C TRP A 183 15.19 -0.84 -7.08
N HIS A 184 14.53 -1.51 -6.13
CA HIS A 184 14.95 -2.84 -5.66
C HIS A 184 14.68 -3.95 -6.68
N TYR A 185 13.53 -3.92 -7.38
CA TYR A 185 13.17 -4.93 -8.39
C TYR A 185 14.14 -4.95 -9.57
N LYS A 186 14.56 -3.78 -10.07
CA LYS A 186 15.40 -3.68 -11.28
C LYS A 186 16.78 -4.31 -11.14
N GLN A 187 17.36 -4.32 -9.94
CA GLN A 187 18.63 -5.01 -9.69
C GLN A 187 18.52 -6.51 -9.96
N ARG A 188 17.41 -7.13 -9.56
CA ARG A 188 17.17 -8.56 -9.74
C ARG A 188 16.93 -8.93 -11.20
N ALA A 189 16.32 -8.01 -11.97
CA ALA A 189 16.05 -8.19 -13.39
C ALA A 189 17.24 -7.91 -14.32
N GLY A 190 18.42 -7.57 -13.80
CA GLY A 190 19.66 -7.39 -14.59
C GLY A 190 19.68 -6.18 -15.55
N ALA A 191 18.62 -5.35 -15.59
CA ALA A 191 18.57 -4.11 -16.35
C ALA A 191 19.18 -2.95 -15.55
N GLN A 192 19.81 -1.96 -16.21
CA GLN A 192 20.53 -0.82 -15.58
C GLN A 192 20.06 -0.53 -14.14
N PRO A 193 20.78 -1.06 -13.13
CA PRO A 193 20.30 -1.07 -11.77
C PRO A 193 20.46 0.31 -11.15
N ALA A 194 19.48 0.73 -10.35
CA ALA A 194 19.67 1.83 -9.42
C ALA A 194 20.85 1.49 -8.50
N SER A 195 21.66 2.48 -8.14
CA SER A 195 22.80 2.27 -7.26
C SER A 195 22.37 1.74 -5.89
N ALA A 196 23.27 1.02 -5.22
CA ALA A 196 23.03 0.57 -3.85
C ALA A 196 22.68 1.74 -2.90
N SER A 197 23.28 2.91 -3.11
CA SER A 197 22.96 4.12 -2.33
C SER A 197 21.54 4.63 -2.55
N LEU A 198 21.05 4.63 -3.79
CA LEU A 198 19.68 5.06 -4.09
C LEU A 198 18.66 4.06 -3.52
N GLN A 199 18.94 2.78 -3.66
CA GLN A 199 18.12 1.72 -3.06
C GLN A 199 18.03 1.87 -1.54
N GLN A 200 19.18 2.01 -0.86
CA GLN A 200 19.22 2.20 0.59
C GLN A 200 18.47 3.46 1.03
N ALA A 201 18.65 4.59 0.35
CA ALA A 201 17.91 5.82 0.65
C ALA A 201 16.39 5.62 0.47
N SER A 202 15.98 4.95 -0.61
CA SER A 202 14.57 4.67 -0.88
C SER A 202 13.93 3.73 0.15
N ALA A 203 14.67 2.70 0.62
CA ALA A 203 14.22 1.79 1.66
C ALA A 203 14.09 2.50 3.01
N GLN A 204 15.09 3.28 3.41
CA GLN A 204 15.07 4.06 4.66
C GLN A 204 13.93 5.07 4.68
N ALA A 205 13.75 5.80 3.58
CA ALA A 205 12.67 6.77 3.46
C ALA A 205 11.30 6.09 3.49
N TRP A 206 11.14 4.94 2.83
CA TRP A 206 9.91 4.15 2.88
C TRP A 206 9.61 3.68 4.31
N THR A 207 10.56 3.07 5.01
CA THR A 207 10.38 2.64 6.40
C THR A 207 9.95 3.80 7.30
N ALA A 208 10.53 4.99 7.12
CA ALA A 208 10.16 6.18 7.90
C ALA A 208 8.76 6.73 7.56
N ILE A 209 8.44 6.86 6.27
CA ILE A 209 7.15 7.39 5.80
C ILE A 209 6.01 6.45 6.17
N ASP A 210 6.23 5.14 6.06
CA ASP A 210 5.21 4.12 6.29
C ASP A 210 5.01 3.77 7.77
N TRP A 211 5.92 4.24 8.65
CA TRP A 211 5.84 3.96 10.08
C TRP A 211 4.50 4.39 10.68
N LEU A 212 4.10 5.66 10.51
CA LEU A 212 2.86 6.17 11.10
C LEU A 212 1.62 5.46 10.51
N PRO A 213 1.45 5.37 9.18
CA PRO A 213 0.30 4.67 8.62
C PRO A 213 0.21 3.18 9.01
N ALA A 214 1.33 2.46 9.11
CA ALA A 214 1.33 1.06 9.51
C ALA A 214 0.75 0.88 10.92
N ARG A 215 1.11 1.75 11.86
CA ARG A 215 0.57 1.71 13.24
C ARG A 215 -0.90 2.12 13.30
N LEU A 216 -1.31 3.11 12.52
CA LEU A 216 -2.73 3.48 12.42
C LEU A 216 -3.56 2.33 11.84
N THR A 217 -3.02 1.61 10.86
CA THR A 217 -3.66 0.44 10.25
C THR A 217 -3.76 -0.71 11.24
N ALA A 218 -2.66 -1.04 11.93
CA ALA A 218 -2.63 -2.05 12.99
C ALA A 218 -3.65 -1.74 14.10
N LEU A 219 -3.71 -0.49 14.57
CA LEU A 219 -4.70 -0.06 15.56
C LEU A 219 -6.14 -0.19 15.03
N SER A 220 -6.37 0.14 13.76
CA SER A 220 -7.69 0.04 13.14
C SER A 220 -8.17 -1.40 13.02
N PHE A 221 -7.25 -2.34 12.74
CA PHE A 221 -7.55 -3.77 12.73
C PHE A 221 -7.79 -4.30 14.14
N ALA A 222 -7.01 -3.86 15.13
CA ALA A 222 -7.22 -4.22 16.52
C ALA A 222 -8.61 -3.76 17.02
N VAL A 223 -9.00 -2.51 16.75
CA VAL A 223 -10.29 -1.95 17.20
C VAL A 223 -11.49 -2.70 16.59
N VAL A 224 -11.34 -3.22 15.39
CA VAL A 224 -12.42 -3.83 14.61
C VAL A 224 -12.44 -5.37 14.72
N GLY A 225 -11.31 -5.99 15.09
CA GLY A 225 -11.17 -7.41 15.31
C GLY A 225 -11.04 -7.77 16.80
N SER A 226 -10.20 -8.76 17.09
CA SER A 226 -9.77 -9.11 18.45
C SER A 226 -8.72 -8.11 18.94
N PHE A 227 -9.16 -7.09 19.72
CA PHE A 227 -8.27 -6.01 20.16
C PHE A 227 -7.08 -6.50 20.98
N GLU A 228 -7.32 -7.41 21.93
CA GLU A 228 -6.30 -7.93 22.84
C GLU A 228 -5.20 -8.69 22.08
N GLU A 229 -5.60 -9.70 21.29
CA GLU A 229 -4.68 -10.53 20.51
C GLU A 229 -3.93 -9.70 19.46
N ALA A 230 -4.59 -8.74 18.81
CA ALA A 230 -3.96 -7.87 17.81
C ALA A 230 -2.91 -6.92 18.42
N ILE A 231 -3.20 -6.30 19.56
CA ILE A 231 -2.24 -5.41 20.24
C ILE A 231 -1.08 -6.21 20.82
N GLU A 232 -1.34 -7.38 21.40
CA GLU A 232 -0.27 -8.26 21.91
C GLU A 232 0.67 -8.70 20.78
N GLY A 233 0.11 -9.20 19.68
CA GLY A 233 0.87 -9.61 18.49
C GLY A 233 1.69 -8.46 17.90
N TRP A 234 1.07 -7.28 17.72
CA TRP A 234 1.79 -6.08 17.27
C TRP A 234 2.94 -5.72 18.22
N ARG A 235 2.69 -5.63 19.53
CA ARG A 235 3.72 -5.25 20.50
C ARG A 235 4.90 -6.23 20.51
N PHE A 236 4.61 -7.53 20.46
CA PHE A 236 5.63 -8.55 20.39
C PHE A 236 6.49 -8.41 19.13
N HIS A 237 5.86 -8.25 17.96
CA HIS A 237 6.56 -8.08 16.69
C HIS A 237 7.41 -6.81 16.66
N ALA A 238 6.83 -5.67 17.04
CA ALA A 238 7.50 -4.37 16.99
C ALA A 238 8.72 -4.28 17.93
N GLN A 239 8.74 -5.04 19.02
CA GLN A 239 9.91 -5.12 19.91
C GLN A 239 11.07 -5.91 19.29
N ARG A 240 10.75 -6.95 18.51
CA ARG A 240 11.74 -7.83 17.87
C ARG A 240 12.22 -7.28 16.53
N PHE A 241 11.33 -6.63 15.79
CA PHE A 241 11.57 -6.09 14.45
C PHE A 241 11.08 -4.63 14.36
N PRO A 242 11.80 -3.67 15.00
CA PRO A 242 11.32 -2.29 15.12
C PRO A 242 11.17 -1.54 13.78
N ASN A 243 11.93 -1.96 12.76
CA ASN A 243 11.96 -1.35 11.43
C ASN A 243 11.11 -2.11 10.39
N ASP A 244 10.31 -3.09 10.83
CA ASP A 244 9.45 -3.87 9.96
C ASP A 244 7.98 -3.40 10.07
N ASN A 245 7.59 -2.51 9.18
CA ASN A 245 6.23 -1.96 9.15
C ASN A 245 5.21 -2.96 8.61
N ASP A 246 5.59 -3.76 7.62
CA ASP A 246 4.70 -4.77 7.04
C ASP A 246 4.36 -5.83 8.09
N GLY A 247 5.37 -6.33 8.81
CA GLY A 247 5.16 -7.30 9.88
C GLY A 247 4.32 -6.78 11.04
N VAL A 248 4.34 -5.47 11.33
CA VAL A 248 3.40 -4.87 12.30
C VAL A 248 1.95 -5.00 11.83
N VAL A 249 1.68 -4.73 10.54
CA VAL A 249 0.33 -4.86 9.97
C VAL A 249 -0.09 -6.33 9.93
N LEU A 250 0.82 -7.24 9.55
CA LEU A 250 0.55 -8.67 9.53
C LEU A 250 0.31 -9.23 10.94
N ALA A 251 1.11 -8.87 11.94
CA ALA A 251 0.94 -9.32 13.31
C ALA A 251 -0.39 -8.83 13.92
N ALA A 252 -0.76 -7.58 13.66
CA ALA A 252 -2.06 -7.05 14.09
C ALA A 252 -3.23 -7.78 13.41
N THR A 253 -3.06 -8.14 12.13
CA THR A 253 -4.07 -8.91 11.37
C THR A 253 -4.20 -10.32 11.90
N ALA A 254 -3.08 -11.01 12.09
CA ALA A 254 -3.01 -12.36 12.66
C ALA A 254 -3.79 -12.44 13.98
N GLY A 255 -3.54 -11.50 14.90
CA GLY A 255 -4.31 -11.39 16.14
C GLY A 255 -5.77 -11.02 15.91
N ALA A 256 -6.06 -10.04 15.03
CA ALA A 256 -7.42 -9.54 14.83
C ALA A 256 -8.41 -10.61 14.31
N ILE A 257 -7.93 -11.62 13.57
CA ILE A 257 -8.76 -12.71 13.02
C ILE A 257 -8.32 -14.11 13.48
N ASN A 258 -7.40 -14.21 14.45
CA ASN A 258 -6.85 -15.45 15.00
C ASN A 258 -6.32 -16.43 13.93
N VAL A 259 -5.42 -15.95 13.07
CA VAL A 259 -4.77 -16.75 12.02
C VAL A 259 -3.25 -16.66 12.11
N ARG A 260 -2.56 -17.77 11.86
CA ARG A 260 -1.11 -17.82 11.76
C ARG A 260 -0.65 -17.30 10.40
N LEU A 261 0.10 -16.21 10.42
CA LEU A 261 0.77 -15.60 9.26
C LEU A 261 2.29 -15.69 9.44
N GLY A 262 3.06 -15.32 8.43
CA GLY A 262 4.51 -15.44 8.39
C GLY A 262 5.00 -16.87 8.15
N GLY A 263 6.31 -17.04 8.05
CA GLY A 263 6.97 -18.29 7.67
C GLY A 263 7.82 -18.13 6.41
N GLU A 264 7.97 -19.22 5.65
CA GLU A 264 8.75 -19.23 4.40
C GLU A 264 8.10 -18.39 3.32
N ALA A 265 8.87 -17.48 2.72
CA ALA A 265 8.41 -16.65 1.62
C ALA A 265 8.34 -17.41 0.29
N LEU A 266 7.47 -16.93 -0.61
CA LEU A 266 7.45 -17.42 -1.99
C LEU A 266 8.73 -17.00 -2.73
N LYS A 267 9.32 -17.92 -3.48
CA LYS A 267 10.50 -17.62 -4.29
C LYS A 267 10.09 -16.84 -5.54
N ALA A 268 10.64 -15.64 -5.68
CA ALA A 268 10.44 -14.81 -6.87
C ALA A 268 10.84 -15.55 -8.17
N ARG A 269 9.98 -15.51 -9.19
CA ARG A 269 10.30 -16.06 -10.51
C ARG A 269 11.35 -15.16 -11.16
N THR A 270 12.48 -15.73 -11.58
CA THR A 270 13.62 -14.96 -12.12
C THR A 270 13.37 -14.49 -13.56
N GLU A 271 12.34 -14.99 -14.24
CA GLU A 271 12.08 -14.75 -15.65
C GLU A 271 10.89 -13.79 -15.90
N LEU A 272 11.23 -12.52 -16.17
CA LEU A 272 10.54 -11.53 -17.01
C LEU A 272 9.06 -11.14 -16.72
N HIS A 273 8.84 -9.86 -16.40
CA HIS A 273 8.17 -8.82 -17.23
C HIS A 273 8.35 -7.45 -16.54
N THR A 274 8.63 -6.37 -17.30
CA THR A 274 8.64 -5.01 -16.72
C THR A 274 7.24 -4.73 -16.14
N PRO A 275 7.09 -4.51 -14.82
CA PRO A 275 5.77 -4.34 -14.21
C PRO A 275 5.00 -3.21 -14.89
N GLN A 276 3.80 -3.53 -15.36
CA GLN A 276 2.91 -2.60 -16.03
C GLN A 276 2.10 -1.82 -14.99
N GLY A 277 2.67 -0.75 -14.43
CA GLY A 277 1.94 0.09 -13.47
C GLY A 277 2.87 0.72 -12.44
N LEU A 278 2.28 1.15 -11.32
CA LEU A 278 3.00 1.28 -10.05
C LEU A 278 2.91 -0.02 -9.22
N GLU A 279 2.23 -1.05 -9.75
CA GLU A 279 2.05 -2.36 -9.12
C GLU A 279 3.35 -3.17 -9.24
N ILE A 280 4.19 -3.03 -8.23
CA ILE A 280 5.24 -4.01 -7.91
C ILE A 280 4.84 -4.53 -6.55
N ASP A 281 4.35 -5.77 -6.47
CA ASP A 281 4.04 -6.35 -5.17
C ASP A 281 5.33 -6.69 -4.43
N ALA A 282 5.25 -6.59 -3.09
CA ALA A 282 6.41 -6.78 -2.25
C ALA A 282 6.84 -8.24 -2.26
N ASP A 283 8.13 -8.44 -2.50
CA ASP A 283 8.82 -9.65 -2.11
C ASP A 283 8.81 -9.68 -0.57
N MET A 284 7.96 -10.53 0.00
CA MET A 284 8.01 -10.78 1.44
C MET A 284 9.25 -11.63 1.70
N GLY A 285 10.07 -11.24 2.67
CA GLY A 285 11.17 -12.09 3.14
C GLY A 285 10.65 -13.17 4.09
N ASP A 286 11.48 -14.17 4.36
CA ASP A 286 11.21 -15.13 5.42
C ASP A 286 10.97 -14.40 6.74
N SER A 287 9.97 -14.83 7.49
CA SER A 287 9.57 -14.21 8.76
C SER A 287 9.24 -15.25 9.81
N ASP A 288 9.39 -14.87 11.08
CA ASP A 288 8.89 -15.69 12.20
C ASP A 288 7.36 -15.81 12.07
N SER A 289 6.82 -17.03 12.16
CA SER A 289 5.37 -17.23 12.13
C SER A 289 4.69 -16.64 13.37
N THR A 290 3.56 -15.97 13.16
CA THR A 290 2.74 -15.43 14.25
C THR A 290 1.98 -16.54 14.99
N PRO A 291 1.55 -16.31 16.24
CA PRO A 291 0.56 -17.18 16.89
C PRO A 291 -0.76 -17.20 16.09
N GLY A 292 -1.57 -18.23 16.29
CA GLY A 292 -2.91 -18.34 15.72
C GLY A 292 -3.22 -19.70 15.11
N ARG A 293 -4.43 -19.84 14.56
CA ARG A 293 -4.87 -21.06 13.87
C ARG A 293 -4.30 -21.17 12.48
N GLU A 294 -4.27 -22.39 11.94
CA GLU A 294 -3.85 -22.59 10.55
C GLU A 294 -4.79 -21.83 9.58
N PRO A 295 -4.27 -21.24 8.49
CA PRO A 295 -5.10 -20.50 7.55
C PRO A 295 -6.13 -21.39 6.83
N GLU A 296 -7.40 -21.11 7.06
CA GLU A 296 -8.55 -21.73 6.39
C GLU A 296 -9.26 -20.73 5.48
N VAL A 297 -9.99 -21.22 4.46
CA VAL A 297 -10.75 -20.38 3.51
C VAL A 297 -11.73 -19.44 4.21
N GLY A 298 -12.27 -19.84 5.37
CA GLY A 298 -13.12 -18.97 6.20
C GLY A 298 -12.45 -17.65 6.62
N HIS A 299 -11.13 -17.65 6.80
CA HIS A 299 -10.37 -16.44 7.14
C HIS A 299 -10.35 -15.42 5.99
N LEU A 300 -10.48 -15.83 4.73
CA LEU A 300 -10.57 -14.89 3.60
C LEU A 300 -11.79 -13.96 3.76
N ARG A 301 -12.93 -14.49 4.20
CA ARG A 301 -14.12 -13.70 4.49
C ARG A 301 -13.91 -12.77 5.69
N SER A 302 -13.23 -13.26 6.73
CA SER A 302 -12.88 -12.46 7.91
C SER A 302 -11.99 -11.27 7.55
N VAL A 303 -11.01 -11.44 6.66
CA VAL A 303 -10.13 -10.37 6.16
C VAL A 303 -10.92 -9.31 5.40
N VAL A 304 -11.81 -9.70 4.48
CA VAL A 304 -12.66 -8.74 3.76
C VAL A 304 -13.51 -7.93 4.75
N GLY A 305 -14.13 -8.62 5.72
CA GLY A 305 -14.91 -7.97 6.76
C GLY A 305 -14.07 -7.05 7.65
N LEU A 306 -12.83 -7.41 7.98
CA LEU A 306 -11.89 -6.59 8.74
C LEU A 306 -11.58 -5.29 7.98
N VAL A 307 -11.12 -5.41 6.73
CA VAL A 307 -10.75 -4.25 5.89
C VAL A 307 -11.93 -3.30 5.72
N TRP A 308 -13.12 -3.81 5.40
CA TRP A 308 -14.30 -2.97 5.18
C TRP A 308 -14.72 -2.22 6.44
N ARG A 309 -14.80 -2.92 7.58
CA ARG A 309 -15.13 -2.30 8.87
C ARG A 309 -14.08 -1.25 9.27
N SER A 310 -12.80 -1.48 9.01
CA SER A 310 -11.75 -0.48 9.24
C SER A 310 -11.89 0.74 8.32
N VAL A 311 -12.23 0.57 7.04
CA VAL A 311 -12.55 1.71 6.15
C VAL A 311 -13.72 2.54 6.71
N VAL A 312 -14.77 1.88 7.20
CA VAL A 312 -15.90 2.58 7.83
C VAL A 312 -15.46 3.36 9.07
N VAL A 313 -14.62 2.78 9.94
CA VAL A 313 -14.06 3.48 11.12
C VAL A 313 -13.26 4.71 10.71
N TRP A 314 -12.42 4.60 9.67
CA TRP A 314 -11.67 5.74 9.13
C TRP A 314 -12.59 6.84 8.61
N MET A 315 -13.62 6.47 7.84
CA MET A 315 -14.59 7.43 7.32
C MET A 315 -15.37 8.12 8.44
N LEU A 316 -15.78 7.38 9.47
CA LEU A 316 -16.43 7.93 10.66
C LEU A 316 -15.51 8.90 11.39
N LEU A 317 -14.25 8.52 11.63
CA LEU A 317 -13.27 9.36 12.32
C LEU A 317 -13.01 10.65 11.54
N LEU A 318 -12.87 10.57 10.22
CA LEU A 318 -12.70 11.75 9.35
C LEU A 318 -13.95 12.64 9.32
N ALA A 319 -15.14 12.05 9.34
CA ALA A 319 -16.40 12.80 9.44
C ALA A 319 -16.48 13.56 10.77
N LEU A 320 -16.17 12.89 11.89
CA LEU A 320 -16.16 13.48 13.23
C LEU A 320 -15.13 14.61 13.35
N LEU A 321 -13.91 14.41 12.84
CA LEU A 321 -12.87 15.45 12.83
C LEU A 321 -13.29 16.66 11.96
N THR A 322 -13.97 16.41 10.85
CA THR A 322 -14.49 17.49 9.99
C THR A 322 -15.61 18.25 10.69
N LEU A 323 -16.52 17.54 11.36
CA LEU A 323 -17.60 18.15 12.13
C LEU A 323 -17.06 18.96 13.31
N ALA A 324 -16.06 18.44 14.03
CA ALA A 324 -15.42 19.14 15.14
C ALA A 324 -14.84 20.50 14.70
N ARG A 325 -14.17 20.56 13.54
CA ARG A 325 -13.66 21.82 12.95
C ARG A 325 -14.74 22.78 12.47
N LEU A 326 -15.95 22.29 12.20
CA LEU A 326 -17.08 23.13 11.79
C LEU A 326 -17.83 23.70 13.00
N LEU A 327 -17.82 22.96 14.12
CA LEU A 327 -18.49 23.34 15.36
C LEU A 327 -17.60 24.17 16.31
N GLY A 328 -16.28 24.21 16.08
CA GLY A 328 -15.31 24.94 16.90
C GLY A 328 -14.11 25.41 16.10
#